data_AF-A0A6L6E6Z8-F1
#
_entry.id   AF-A0A6L6E6Z8-F1
#
_cell.length_a   1.000
_cell.length_b   1.000
_cell.length_c   1.000
_cell.angle_alpha   90.00
_cell.angle_beta   90.00
_cell.angle_gamma   90.00
#
_symmetry.space_group_name_H-M   'P 1'
#
loop_
_entity.id
_entity.type
_entity.pdbx_description
1 polymer ?
#
loop_
_entity_poly.entity_id
_entity_poly.type
_entity_poly.pdbx_seq_one_letter_code
_entity_poly.pdbx_strand_id
1 'polypeptide(L)'
;AAETASAQETVDAHLVGDDIFVWLKPRLVIDGVAGAHSEFVRLGFTPSSDPVKAGPVLFTAHSSKDAESIEQAYRYLMQPNLLNR
;
A
#
# COMPACT_ATOMS: atom_id res chain seq x y z
N ALA A 1 -19.16 -1.32 -28.92
CA ALA A 1 -18.40 -0.33 -28.14
C ALA A 1 -17.87 -1.08 -26.92
N ALA A 2 -16.56 -1.03 -26.66
CA ALA A 2 -16.01 -1.64 -25.45
C ALA A 2 -16.42 -0.77 -24.27
N GLU A 3 -17.37 -1.23 -23.46
CA GLU A 3 -17.71 -0.57 -22.20
C GLU A 3 -16.48 -0.58 -21.30
N THR A 4 -16.01 0.61 -20.94
CA THR A 4 -15.01 0.76 -19.89
C THR A 4 -15.70 0.51 -18.56
N ALA A 5 -15.45 -0.66 -17.96
CA ALA A 5 -15.91 -0.97 -16.62
C ALA A 5 -15.03 -0.24 -15.58
N SER A 6 -15.64 0.55 -14.71
CA SER A 6 -15.00 1.12 -13.53
C SER A 6 -15.46 0.37 -12.28
N ALA A 7 -14.56 0.26 -11.29
CA ALA A 7 -14.86 -0.30 -9.99
C ALA A 7 -14.29 0.63 -8.91
N GLN A 8 -15.07 0.81 -7.84
CA GLN A 8 -14.66 1.56 -6.67
C GLN A 8 -15.07 0.76 -5.43
N GLU A 9 -14.15 0.67 -4.48
CA GLU A 9 -14.35 -0.01 -3.20
C GLU A 9 -13.90 0.93 -2.09
N THR A 10 -14.54 0.83 -0.93
CA THR A 10 -14.15 1.56 0.28
C THR A 10 -14.00 0.55 1.40
N VAL A 11 -12.84 0.57 2.04
CA VAL A 11 -12.48 -0.33 3.13
C VAL A 11 -12.05 0.49 4.34
N ASP A 12 -12.34 0.00 5.54
CA ASP A 12 -11.89 0.64 6.77
C ASP A 12 -10.37 0.52 6.89
N ALA A 13 -9.71 1.64 7.22
CA ALA A 13 -8.27 1.71 7.42
C ALA A 13 -7.93 2.55 8.64
N HIS A 14 -6.86 2.17 9.35
CA HIS A 14 -6.30 2.98 10.42
C HIS A 14 -5.18 3.87 9.86
N LEU A 15 -5.50 5.12 9.58
CA LEU A 15 -4.54 6.12 9.09
C LEU A 15 -3.83 6.82 10.26
N VAL A 16 -2.51 6.92 10.17
CA VAL A 16 -1.67 7.70 11.08
C VAL A 16 -0.89 8.70 10.25
N GLY A 17 -1.06 10.00 10.54
CA GLY A 17 -0.48 11.09 9.77
C GLY A 17 -1.49 11.77 8.86
N ASP A 18 -0.99 12.34 7.76
CA ASP A 18 -1.78 13.11 6.80
C ASP A 18 -2.44 12.22 5.73
N ASP A 19 -3.49 12.74 5.10
CA ASP A 19 -4.14 12.09 3.95
C ASP A 19 -3.15 11.92 2.79
N ILE A 20 -3.25 10.76 2.11
CA ILE A 20 -2.38 10.41 0.99
C ILE A 20 -3.16 9.83 -0.17
N PHE A 21 -2.78 10.22 -1.39
CA PHE A 21 -3.28 9.66 -2.63
C PHE A 21 -2.13 9.07 -3.45
N VAL A 22 -2.21 7.78 -3.77
CA VAL A 22 -1.16 7.07 -4.51
C VAL A 22 -1.75 6.13 -5.55
N TRP A 23 -1.01 5.94 -6.65
CA TRP A 23 -1.34 4.94 -7.67
C TRP A 23 -0.49 3.70 -7.48
N LEU A 24 -1.13 2.56 -7.23
CA LEU A 24 -0.46 1.27 -7.05
C LEU A 24 -0.86 0.31 -8.17
N LYS A 25 0.05 -0.57 -8.57
CA LYS A 25 -0.28 -1.64 -9.51
C LYS A 25 -1.08 -2.73 -8.76
N PRO A 26 -2.33 -3.03 -9.16
CA PRO A 26 -3.18 -3.97 -8.40
C PRO A 26 -2.52 -5.31 -8.11
N ARG A 27 -1.79 -5.87 -9.10
CA ARG A 27 -1.10 -7.15 -8.92
C ARG A 27 -0.01 -7.11 -7.84
N LEU A 28 0.76 -6.02 -7.75
CA LEU A 28 1.78 -5.87 -6.72
C LEU A 28 1.15 -5.68 -5.33
N VAL A 29 -0.03 -5.02 -5.27
CA VAL A 29 -0.78 -4.89 -4.00
C VAL A 29 -1.25 -6.26 -3.53
N ILE A 30 -1.83 -7.05 -4.42
CA ILE A 30 -2.27 -8.42 -4.13
C ILE A 30 -1.09 -9.27 -3.65
N ASP A 31 0.06 -9.21 -4.34
CA ASP A 31 1.25 -9.97 -3.95
C ASP A 31 1.76 -9.55 -2.56
N GLY A 32 1.78 -8.25 -2.26
CA GLY A 32 2.21 -7.70 -0.97
C GLY A 32 1.28 -8.03 0.18
N VAL A 33 -0.03 -8.07 -0.05
CA VAL A 33 -1.03 -8.45 0.97
C VAL A 33 -1.03 -9.96 1.19
N ALA A 34 -1.04 -10.75 0.12
CA ALA A 34 -1.08 -12.21 0.21
C ALA A 34 0.17 -12.80 0.88
N GLY A 35 1.34 -12.20 0.67
CA GLY A 35 2.59 -12.65 1.27
C GLY A 35 2.74 -12.34 2.76
N ALA A 36 1.94 -11.43 3.31
CA ALA A 36 2.07 -11.02 4.72
C ALA A 36 1.61 -12.10 5.71
N HIS A 37 0.73 -13.02 5.29
CA HIS A 37 0.20 -14.12 6.11
C HIS A 37 -0.21 -13.70 7.53
N SER A 38 -0.86 -12.55 7.62
CA SER A 38 -1.16 -11.81 8.86
C SER A 38 -2.59 -11.26 8.80
N GLU A 39 -3.23 -11.09 9.96
CA GLU A 39 -4.57 -10.50 10.04
C GLU A 39 -4.57 -9.03 9.57
N PHE A 40 -3.50 -8.29 9.88
CA PHE A 40 -3.33 -6.92 9.44
C PHE A 40 -2.06 -6.74 8.60
N VAL A 41 -2.13 -5.82 7.64
CA VAL A 41 -0.99 -5.34 6.87
C VAL A 41 -0.85 -3.85 7.08
N ARG A 42 0.35 -3.43 7.48
CA ARG A 42 0.67 -2.01 7.62
C ARG A 42 1.36 -1.51 6.36
N LEU A 43 0.82 -0.44 5.79
CA LEU A 43 1.39 0.30 4.66
C LEU A 43 2.17 1.51 5.18
N GLY A 44 3.48 1.51 4.97
CA GLY A 44 4.37 2.62 5.25
C GLY A 44 4.64 3.41 3.98
N PHE A 45 4.18 4.65 3.92
CA PHE A 45 4.43 5.55 2.81
C PHE A 45 5.67 6.39 3.09
N THR A 46 6.63 6.39 2.17
CA THR A 46 7.77 7.30 2.26
C THR A 46 7.43 8.63 1.58
N PRO A 47 7.67 9.78 2.23
CA PRO A 47 7.49 11.08 1.58
C PRO A 47 8.41 11.19 0.37
N SER A 48 7.87 11.78 -0.69
CA SER A 48 8.59 12.07 -1.92
C SER A 48 8.67 13.58 -2.11
N SER A 49 9.81 14.06 -2.60
CA SER A 49 9.97 15.46 -3.01
C SER A 49 9.28 15.78 -4.34
N ASP A 50 8.84 14.76 -5.09
CA ASP A 50 8.11 14.88 -6.33
C ASP A 50 6.61 14.62 -6.08
N PRO A 51 5.73 15.63 -6.16
CA PRO A 51 4.31 15.49 -5.82
C PRO A 51 3.54 14.54 -6.76
N VAL A 52 4.12 14.18 -7.91
CA VAL A 52 3.51 13.26 -8.88
C VAL A 52 3.98 11.82 -8.66
N LYS A 53 5.09 11.62 -7.92
CA LYS A 53 5.65 10.29 -7.66
C LYS A 53 5.57 10.00 -6.17
N ALA A 54 4.65 9.12 -5.79
CA ALA A 54 4.71 8.52 -4.47
C ALA A 54 6.08 7.83 -4.29
N GLY A 55 6.68 7.98 -3.11
CA GLY A 55 7.88 7.22 -2.77
C GLY A 55 7.55 5.72 -2.66
N PRO A 56 8.55 4.86 -2.47
CA PRO A 56 8.33 3.45 -2.20
C PRO A 56 7.31 3.22 -1.08
N VAL A 57 6.44 2.23 -1.25
CA VAL A 57 5.45 1.82 -0.25
C VAL A 57 5.90 0.52 0.37
N LEU A 58 6.10 0.51 1.68
CA LEU A 58 6.53 -0.65 2.45
C LEU A 58 5.31 -1.36 3.04
N PHE A 59 5.19 -2.65 2.77
CA PHE A 59 4.19 -3.54 3.34
C PHE A 59 4.85 -4.35 4.45
N THR A 60 4.20 -4.42 5.61
CA THR A 60 4.69 -5.18 6.76
C THR A 60 3.55 -5.95 7.43
N ALA A 61 3.86 -7.14 7.93
CA ALA A 61 2.93 -7.91 8.73
C ALA A 61 2.72 -7.24 10.10
N HIS A 62 1.51 -7.36 10.64
CA HIS A 62 1.11 -6.68 11.86
C HIS A 62 0.05 -7.51 12.61
N SER A 63 0.30 -7.80 13.88
CA SER A 63 -0.51 -8.75 14.66
C SER A 63 -1.82 -8.17 15.19
N SER A 64 -1.91 -6.86 15.42
CA SER A 64 -3.15 -6.18 15.81
C SER A 64 -3.11 -4.68 15.49
N LYS A 65 -4.24 -3.99 15.56
CA LYS A 65 -4.30 -2.53 15.39
C LYS A 65 -3.42 -1.77 16.39
N ASP A 66 -3.37 -2.27 17.64
CA ASP A 66 -2.70 -1.60 18.77
C ASP A 66 -1.26 -2.07 19.00
N ALA A 67 -0.79 -3.05 18.23
CA ALA A 67 0.58 -3.54 18.34
C ALA A 67 1.57 -2.43 17.94
N GLU A 68 2.41 -1.97 18.86
CA GLU A 68 3.46 -0.99 18.53
C GLU A 68 4.58 -1.62 17.70
N SER A 69 4.76 -2.95 17.82
CA SER A 69 5.83 -3.68 17.16
C SER A 69 5.41 -4.19 15.78
N ILE A 70 6.08 -3.69 14.75
CA ILE A 70 6.06 -4.30 13.42
C ILE A 70 6.74 -5.66 13.50
N GLU A 71 6.08 -6.72 13.04
CA GLU A 71 6.72 -8.03 12.96
C GLU A 71 7.83 -7.98 11.90
N GLN A 72 9.07 -8.26 12.31
CA GLN A 72 10.23 -8.10 11.45
C GLN A 72 10.30 -9.16 10.33
N ALA A 73 9.45 -10.19 10.38
CA ALA A 73 9.52 -11.36 9.51
C ALA A 73 9.12 -11.06 8.05
N TYR A 74 8.21 -10.12 7.80
CA TYR A 74 7.73 -9.81 6.45
C TYR A 74 7.91 -8.33 6.10
N ARG A 75 8.62 -8.08 4.99
CA ARG A 75 8.81 -6.75 4.39
C ARG A 75 8.73 -6.86 2.88
N TYR A 76 7.77 -6.17 2.29
CA TYR A 76 7.62 -6.07 0.84
C TYR A 76 7.68 -4.61 0.42
N LEU A 77 8.72 -4.23 -0.32
CA LEU A 77 8.92 -2.86 -0.77
C LEU A 77 8.40 -2.72 -2.21
N MET A 78 7.27 -2.04 -2.36
CA MET A 78 6.69 -1.73 -3.65
C MET A 78 7.21 -0.39 -4.16
N GLN A 79 7.72 -0.38 -5.39
CA GLN A 79 7.91 0.87 -6.10
C GLN A 79 6.63 1.18 -6.91
N PRO A 80 5.83 2.20 -6.53
CA PRO A 80 4.77 2.68 -7.38
C PRO A 80 5.41 3.10 -8.70
N ASN A 81 4.88 2.59 -9.81
CA ASN A 81 5.60 2.71 -11.07
C ASN A 81 5.63 4.16 -11.53
N LEU A 82 6.78 4.55 -12.06
CA LEU A 82 6.94 5.78 -12.83
C LEU A 82 5.96 5.71 -14.00
N LEU A 83 5.06 6.69 -14.13
CA LEU A 83 4.50 6.96 -15.45
C LEU A 83 5.71 7.30 -16.34
N ASN A 84 6.04 6.40 -17.27
CA ASN A 84 6.82 6.82 -18.42
C ASN A 84 5.93 7.82 -19.17
N ARG A 85 6.34 9.10 -19.15
CA ARG A 85 5.77 10.12 -20.03
C ARG A 85 5.93 9.71 -21.49
#